data_AF-A0A0S1XBR3-F1
#
_entry.id   AF-A0A0S1XBR3-F1
#
_cell.length_a   1.000
_cell.length_b   1.000
_cell.length_c   1.000
_cell.angle_alpha   90.00
_cell.angle_beta   90.00
_cell.angle_gamma   90.00
#
_symmetry.space_group_name_H-M   'P 1'
#
loop_
_entity.id
_entity.type
_entity.pdbx_description
1 polymer ?
#
loop_
_entity_poly.entity_id
_entity_poly.type
_entity_poly.pdbx_seq_one_letter_code
_entity_poly.pdbx_strand_id
1 'polypeptide(L)'
;MKVLSLTPSFKLSSFLRRKLVKAVEEFSSKIETEENLIILPKEEKAEFGTFLCSSTIIMGKYMRGTYHEGLVFSTSRRFEKEGKITAKELLLEPKEYRVEVDVSGVGALKLPGFRLENGILILYILPKYIFEFSQENLTLTTQEDYAQITFFPLEYGFGGEVSLSLNKAKEVRVLPRGNKAEEFLFWDHEDGSFAYIFIDEPLVIISHEKFITPKEFARSLGRISIISEHGEFEIVGEMVLSLKKEVRESIKMAVTF
;
A
#
# COMPACT_ATOMS: atom_id res chain seq x y z
N MET A 1 -17.14 4.89 8.16
CA MET A 1 -16.00 4.01 7.83
C MET A 1 -16.35 3.15 6.63
N LYS A 2 -15.46 3.00 5.65
CA LYS A 2 -15.72 2.18 4.46
C LYS A 2 -15.39 0.73 4.73
N VAL A 3 -16.32 -0.16 4.38
CA VAL A 3 -16.14 -1.61 4.52
C VAL A 3 -15.78 -2.23 3.17
N LEU A 4 -14.66 -2.95 3.12
CA LEU A 4 -14.18 -3.67 1.95
C LEU A 4 -14.24 -5.18 2.22
N SER A 5 -14.94 -5.92 1.36
CA SER A 5 -14.94 -7.39 1.41
C SER A 5 -14.00 -7.94 0.35
N LEU A 6 -12.93 -8.62 0.77
CA LEU A 6 -11.91 -9.17 -0.14
C LEU A 6 -12.09 -10.68 -0.30
N THR A 7 -12.57 -11.07 -1.47
CA THR A 7 -12.73 -12.46 -1.91
C THR A 7 -12.16 -12.65 -3.32
N PRO A 8 -11.58 -13.82 -3.64
CA PRO A 8 -11.03 -14.08 -4.96
C PRO A 8 -12.14 -14.12 -6.02
N SER A 9 -11.88 -13.56 -7.21
CA SER A 9 -12.85 -13.54 -8.31
C SER A 9 -13.26 -14.96 -8.72
N PHE A 10 -14.57 -15.21 -8.75
CA PHE A 10 -15.22 -16.53 -8.76
C PHE A 10 -14.88 -17.51 -9.89
N LYS A 11 -14.14 -17.12 -10.93
CA LYS A 11 -14.18 -17.83 -12.22
C LYS A 11 -13.74 -19.31 -12.18
N LEU A 12 -12.95 -19.78 -11.20
CA LEU A 12 -12.45 -21.16 -11.14
C LEU A 12 -12.19 -21.69 -9.71
N SER A 13 -13.06 -21.40 -8.73
CA SER A 13 -12.79 -21.77 -7.33
C SER A 13 -13.41 -23.13 -6.90
N SER A 14 -12.63 -23.94 -6.19
CA SER A 14 -13.06 -25.23 -5.61
C SER A 14 -14.24 -25.05 -4.63
N PHE A 15 -14.99 -26.13 -4.37
CA PHE A 15 -16.15 -26.09 -3.46
C PHE A 15 -15.83 -25.48 -2.08
N LEU A 16 -14.67 -25.85 -1.51
CA LEU A 16 -14.20 -25.29 -0.24
C LEU A 16 -13.94 -23.78 -0.32
N ARG A 17 -13.36 -23.28 -1.41
CA ARG A 17 -13.17 -21.84 -1.60
C ARG A 17 -14.51 -21.11 -1.70
N ARG A 18 -15.48 -21.64 -2.44
CA ARG A 18 -16.83 -21.05 -2.53
C ARG A 18 -17.52 -20.93 -1.16
N LYS A 19 -17.37 -21.95 -0.30
CA LYS A 19 -17.93 -21.90 1.06
C LYS A 19 -17.31 -20.78 1.89
N LEU A 20 -15.99 -20.62 1.84
CA LEU A 20 -15.28 -19.57 2.57
C LEU A 20 -15.61 -18.17 2.01
N VAL A 21 -15.71 -18.02 0.69
CA VAL A 21 -16.14 -16.76 0.05
C VAL A 21 -17.53 -16.37 0.54
N LYS A 22 -18.49 -17.30 0.50
CA LYS A 22 -19.84 -17.07 1.01
C LYS A 22 -19.84 -16.72 2.50
N ALA A 23 -18.99 -17.36 3.31
CA ALA A 23 -18.86 -17.02 4.72
C ALA A 23 -18.34 -15.59 4.96
N VAL A 24 -17.36 -15.14 4.17
CA VAL A 24 -16.83 -13.77 4.22
C VAL A 24 -17.89 -12.76 3.79
N GLU A 25 -18.62 -13.04 2.70
CA GLU A 25 -19.70 -12.17 2.20
C GLU A 25 -20.86 -12.07 3.20
N GLU A 26 -21.34 -13.21 3.72
CA GLU A 26 -22.40 -13.23 4.73
C GLU A 26 -22.00 -12.52 6.02
N PHE A 27 -20.75 -12.69 6.46
CA PHE A 27 -20.23 -12.00 7.64
C PHE A 27 -20.14 -10.49 7.39
N SER A 28 -19.54 -10.08 6.28
CA SER A 28 -19.38 -8.67 5.91
C SER A 28 -20.72 -7.93 5.76
N SER A 29 -21.78 -8.62 5.35
CA SER A 29 -23.13 -8.03 5.21
C SER A 29 -23.86 -7.78 6.53
N LYS A 30 -23.34 -8.32 7.65
CA LYS A 30 -24.01 -8.31 8.96
C LYS A 30 -23.24 -7.54 10.04
N ILE A 31 -22.06 -7.04 9.72
CA ILE A 31 -21.33 -6.15 10.64
C ILE A 31 -21.84 -4.73 10.49
N GLU A 32 -21.84 -3.99 11.58
CA GLU A 32 -22.09 -2.56 11.59
C GLU A 32 -20.78 -1.86 11.98
N THR A 33 -20.52 -0.69 11.39
CA THR A 33 -19.31 0.09 11.67
C THR A 33 -19.68 1.52 12.04
N GLU A 34 -19.10 1.99 13.14
CA GLU A 34 -19.14 3.39 13.56
C GLU A 34 -17.73 3.99 13.40
N GLU A 35 -17.45 5.16 13.99
CA GLU A 35 -16.18 5.86 13.77
C GLU A 35 -14.94 5.07 14.21
N ASN A 36 -14.99 4.42 15.38
CA ASN A 36 -13.88 3.64 15.95
C ASN A 36 -14.35 2.28 16.52
N LEU A 37 -15.45 1.75 16.00
CA LEU A 37 -16.10 0.56 16.54
C LEU A 37 -16.62 -0.32 15.40
N ILE A 38 -16.45 -1.64 15.57
CA ILE A 38 -17.10 -2.66 14.74
C ILE A 38 -18.04 -3.46 15.64
N ILE A 39 -19.31 -3.50 15.28
CA ILE A 39 -20.33 -4.30 15.97
C ILE A 39 -20.52 -5.60 15.20
N LEU A 40 -20.26 -6.71 15.88
CA LEU A 40 -20.39 -8.06 15.34
C LEU A 40 -21.84 -8.54 15.40
N PRO A 41 -22.26 -9.43 14.48
CA PRO A 41 -23.63 -9.97 14.47
C PRO A 41 -23.99 -10.77 15.73
N LYS A 42 -22.99 -11.26 16.44
CA LYS A 42 -23.09 -11.95 17.73
C LYS A 42 -21.77 -11.81 18.47
N GLU A 43 -21.76 -12.21 19.73
CA GLU A 43 -20.51 -12.34 20.47
C GLU A 43 -19.60 -13.39 19.83
N GLU A 44 -18.37 -13.01 19.50
CA GLU A 44 -17.39 -13.88 18.85
C GLU A 44 -16.11 -13.95 19.68
N LYS A 45 -15.44 -15.10 19.61
CA LYS A 45 -14.06 -15.25 20.07
C LYS A 45 -13.12 -14.79 18.97
N ALA A 46 -12.28 -13.82 19.29
CA ALA A 46 -11.33 -13.24 18.36
C ALA A 46 -9.93 -13.16 18.97
N GLU A 47 -8.93 -13.28 18.11
CA GLU A 47 -7.54 -12.94 18.41
C GLU A 47 -7.26 -11.55 17.85
N PHE A 48 -6.79 -10.62 18.68
CA PHE A 48 -6.34 -9.32 18.19
C PHE A 48 -4.83 -9.34 17.98
N GLY A 49 -4.35 -8.57 17.00
CA GLY A 49 -2.95 -8.48 16.66
C GLY A 49 -2.71 -7.88 15.29
N THR A 50 -1.62 -8.30 14.65
CA THR A 50 -1.16 -7.76 13.38
C THR A 50 -1.16 -8.82 12.28
N PHE A 51 -1.84 -8.54 11.17
CA PHE A 51 -1.80 -9.37 9.97
C PHE A 51 -0.63 -8.96 9.07
N LEU A 52 0.20 -9.93 8.72
CA LEU A 52 1.31 -9.81 7.81
C LEU A 52 1.04 -10.60 6.53
N CYS A 53 1.11 -9.94 5.39
CA CYS A 53 1.07 -10.60 4.09
C CYS A 53 2.18 -10.05 3.20
N SER A 54 2.88 -10.94 2.51
CA SER A 54 3.93 -10.55 1.57
C SER A 54 3.78 -11.37 0.30
N SER A 55 3.91 -10.72 -0.85
CA SER A 55 3.91 -11.38 -2.15
C SER A 55 5.20 -11.06 -2.90
N THR A 56 5.80 -12.07 -3.54
CA THR A 56 6.98 -11.94 -4.40
C THR A 56 6.82 -12.78 -5.66
N ILE A 57 7.48 -12.40 -6.75
CA ILE A 57 7.51 -13.19 -7.98
C ILE A 57 8.51 -14.34 -7.82
N ILE A 58 8.08 -15.56 -8.09
CA ILE A 58 8.95 -16.77 -8.06
C ILE A 58 9.23 -17.35 -9.44
N MET A 59 8.40 -17.05 -10.44
CA MET A 59 8.69 -17.38 -11.85
C MET A 59 8.01 -16.36 -12.78
N GLY A 60 8.78 -15.87 -13.76
CA GLY A 60 8.28 -15.39 -15.05
C GLY A 60 8.94 -16.24 -16.13
N LYS A 61 8.19 -16.96 -16.97
CA LYS A 61 8.79 -17.90 -17.92
C LYS A 61 9.36 -17.17 -19.15
N TYR A 62 10.68 -17.12 -19.25
CA TYR A 62 11.38 -17.15 -20.54
C TYR A 62 11.81 -18.59 -20.79
N MET A 63 11.06 -19.34 -21.60
CA MET A 63 11.46 -20.68 -22.06
C MET A 63 11.42 -20.73 -23.58
N ARG A 64 12.55 -21.14 -24.20
CA ARG A 64 12.65 -21.49 -25.63
C ARG A 64 12.04 -20.45 -26.60
N GLY A 65 12.42 -19.18 -26.45
CA GLY A 65 12.06 -18.13 -27.42
C GLY A 65 10.56 -17.82 -27.52
N THR A 66 9.75 -18.30 -26.57
CA THR A 66 8.30 -18.05 -26.53
C THR A 66 7.95 -17.44 -25.17
N TYR A 67 7.32 -16.27 -25.16
CA TYR A 67 6.84 -15.60 -23.95
C TYR A 67 5.63 -16.38 -23.41
N HIS A 68 5.74 -16.96 -22.22
CA HIS A 68 4.57 -17.52 -21.54
C HIS A 68 4.02 -16.45 -20.58
N GLU A 69 2.88 -15.87 -20.94
CA GLU A 69 2.12 -14.96 -20.07
C GLU A 69 1.74 -15.68 -18.76
N GLY A 70 2.32 -15.24 -17.65
CA GLY A 70 1.94 -15.70 -16.32
C GLY A 70 3.02 -15.43 -15.28
N LEU A 71 2.88 -14.31 -14.56
CA LEU A 71 3.64 -14.07 -13.34
C LEU A 71 3.15 -15.03 -12.24
N VAL A 72 4.04 -15.84 -11.70
CA VAL A 72 3.74 -16.71 -10.56
C VAL A 72 4.20 -16.02 -9.28
N PHE A 73 3.26 -15.83 -8.36
CA PHE A 73 3.50 -15.21 -7.07
C PHE A 73 3.62 -16.27 -5.96
N SER A 74 4.63 -16.13 -5.11
CA SER A 74 4.62 -16.73 -3.77
C SER A 74 4.02 -15.74 -2.80
N THR A 75 2.97 -16.15 -2.08
CA THR A 75 2.35 -15.29 -1.06
C THR A 75 2.43 -15.95 0.30
N SER A 76 3.11 -15.30 1.23
CA SER A 76 3.11 -15.66 2.65
C SER A 76 2.06 -14.84 3.40
N ARG A 77 1.43 -15.48 4.39
CA ARG A 77 0.41 -14.87 5.26
C ARG A 77 0.63 -15.36 6.67
N ARG A 78 0.59 -14.46 7.64
CA ARG A 78 0.73 -14.77 9.06
C ARG A 78 -0.08 -13.76 9.88
N PHE A 79 -0.73 -14.24 10.93
CA PHE A 79 -1.33 -13.38 11.93
C PHE A 79 -0.48 -13.45 13.20
N GLU A 80 0.13 -12.34 13.58
CA GLU A 80 0.89 -12.20 14.82
C GLU A 80 -0.07 -11.80 15.92
N LYS A 81 -0.44 -12.80 16.74
CA LYS A 81 -1.38 -12.63 17.83
C LYS A 81 -0.74 -11.88 18.99
N GLU A 82 -1.42 -10.83 19.46
CA GLU A 82 -1.09 -10.08 20.68
C GLU A 82 -1.92 -10.59 21.87
N GLY A 83 -3.18 -10.98 21.63
CA GLY A 83 -4.07 -11.45 22.69
C GLY A 83 -5.33 -12.16 22.19
N LYS A 84 -6.28 -12.36 23.11
CA LYS A 84 -7.61 -12.92 22.82
C LYS A 84 -8.67 -12.04 23.47
N ILE A 85 -9.82 -11.95 22.81
CA ILE A 85 -10.99 -11.27 23.30
C ILE A 85 -12.24 -12.09 22.96
N THR A 86 -13.27 -11.99 23.79
CA THR A 86 -14.62 -12.44 23.47
C THR A 86 -15.49 -11.22 23.60
N ALA A 87 -16.03 -10.74 22.48
CA ALA A 87 -16.80 -9.51 22.46
C ALA A 87 -17.78 -9.50 21.29
N LYS A 88 -18.86 -8.75 21.46
CA LYS A 88 -19.74 -8.33 20.36
C LYS A 88 -19.26 -7.04 19.71
N GLU A 89 -18.51 -6.22 20.46
CA GLU A 89 -18.04 -4.89 20.06
C GLU A 89 -16.52 -4.89 20.02
N LEU A 90 -15.93 -4.50 18.89
CA LEU A 90 -14.49 -4.42 18.68
C LEU A 90 -14.09 -2.95 18.55
N LEU A 91 -13.44 -2.44 19.60
CA LEU A 91 -12.87 -1.09 19.59
C LEU A 91 -11.63 -1.05 18.70
N LEU A 92 -11.54 0.00 17.89
CA LEU A 92 -10.44 0.26 16.98
C LEU A 92 -9.61 1.43 17.51
N GLU A 93 -8.31 1.22 17.64
CA GLU A 93 -7.36 2.26 18.01
C GLU A 93 -6.45 2.53 16.81
N PRO A 94 -6.08 3.79 16.53
CA PRO A 94 -5.08 4.09 15.52
C PRO A 94 -3.79 3.30 15.78
N LYS A 95 -3.39 2.49 14.80
CA LYS A 95 -2.20 1.63 14.85
C LYS A 95 -1.43 1.75 13.55
N GLU A 96 -0.10 1.60 13.66
CA GLU A 96 0.80 1.74 12.52
C GLU A 96 0.49 0.64 11.53
N TYR A 97 0.54 0.98 10.25
CA TYR A 97 0.33 0.00 9.22
C TYR A 97 1.32 0.18 8.07
N ARG A 98 1.37 -0.83 7.22
CA ARG A 98 2.05 -0.77 5.94
C ARG A 98 1.21 -1.40 4.85
N VAL A 99 1.01 -0.64 3.78
CA VAL A 99 0.49 -1.10 2.51
C VAL A 99 1.48 -0.68 1.45
N GLU A 100 2.12 -1.66 0.84
CA GLU A 100 3.07 -1.44 -0.23
C GLU A 100 2.80 -2.45 -1.34
N VAL A 101 2.47 -1.98 -2.52
CA VAL A 101 2.13 -2.81 -3.68
C VAL A 101 2.70 -2.16 -4.93
N ASP A 102 3.55 -2.90 -5.63
CA ASP A 102 4.05 -2.53 -6.95
C ASP A 102 3.02 -2.86 -8.04
N VAL A 103 3.16 -2.24 -9.21
CA VAL A 103 2.32 -2.45 -10.40
C VAL A 103 2.21 -3.94 -10.78
N SER A 104 3.27 -4.73 -10.55
CA SER A 104 3.24 -6.18 -10.79
C SER A 104 2.27 -6.92 -9.85
N GLY A 105 2.05 -6.39 -8.64
CA GLY A 105 1.34 -7.02 -7.53
C GLY A 105 2.25 -7.62 -6.45
N VAL A 106 3.58 -7.51 -6.62
CA VAL A 106 4.55 -7.72 -5.54
C VAL A 106 4.29 -6.69 -4.44
N GLY A 107 4.46 -7.08 -3.17
CA GLY A 107 4.19 -6.14 -2.10
C GLY A 107 4.21 -6.73 -0.71
N ALA A 108 3.83 -5.90 0.25
CA ALA A 108 3.67 -6.23 1.64
C ALA A 108 2.47 -5.49 2.26
N LEU A 109 1.74 -6.20 3.12
CA LEU A 109 0.70 -5.67 3.98
C LEU A 109 1.10 -5.97 5.43
N LYS A 110 1.05 -4.97 6.30
CA LYS A 110 1.09 -5.07 7.77
C LYS A 110 -0.11 -4.27 8.28
N LEU A 111 -1.18 -4.96 8.68
CA LEU A 111 -2.42 -4.32 9.07
C LEU A 111 -2.82 -4.77 10.48
N PRO A 112 -3.22 -3.86 11.37
CA PRO A 112 -3.83 -4.24 12.63
C PRO A 112 -5.20 -4.90 12.38
N GLY A 113 -5.62 -5.77 13.29
CA GLY A 113 -6.95 -6.36 13.17
C GLY A 113 -7.23 -7.51 14.13
N PHE A 114 -8.28 -8.24 13.77
CA PHE A 114 -8.81 -9.36 14.52
C PHE A 114 -8.91 -10.60 13.62
N ARG A 115 -8.64 -11.77 14.20
CA ARG A 115 -8.84 -13.07 13.57
C ARG A 115 -9.87 -13.88 14.36
N LEU A 116 -10.97 -14.23 13.71
CA LEU A 116 -11.98 -15.12 14.28
C LEU A 116 -11.53 -16.58 14.22
N GLU A 117 -12.14 -17.45 15.05
CA GLU A 117 -11.81 -18.88 15.10
C GLU A 117 -11.99 -19.60 13.75
N ASN A 118 -12.90 -19.11 12.90
CA ASN A 118 -13.15 -19.67 11.57
C ASN A 118 -12.19 -19.17 10.48
N GLY A 119 -11.19 -18.35 10.82
CA GLY A 119 -10.19 -17.82 9.88
C GLY A 119 -10.60 -16.53 9.14
N ILE A 120 -11.77 -15.96 9.46
CA ILE A 120 -12.14 -14.61 9.01
C ILE A 120 -11.22 -13.59 9.67
N LEU A 121 -10.75 -12.66 8.87
CA LEU A 121 -9.97 -11.50 9.27
C LEU A 121 -10.84 -10.25 9.21
N ILE A 122 -10.74 -9.43 10.25
CA ILE A 122 -11.31 -8.09 10.36
C ILE A 122 -10.12 -7.15 10.55
N LEU A 123 -9.58 -6.64 9.45
CA LEU A 123 -8.43 -5.73 9.47
C LEU A 123 -8.93 -4.30 9.35
N TYR A 124 -8.14 -3.33 9.77
CA TYR A 124 -8.55 -1.93 9.68
C TYR A 124 -7.39 -0.99 9.41
N ILE A 125 -7.72 0.19 8.89
CA ILE A 125 -6.85 1.35 8.76
C ILE A 125 -7.63 2.55 9.28
N LEU A 126 -7.11 3.21 10.30
CA LEU A 126 -7.61 4.49 10.78
C LEU A 126 -6.57 5.56 10.40
N PRO A 127 -6.82 6.36 9.34
CA PRO A 127 -5.84 7.28 8.80
C PRO A 127 -5.53 8.40 9.79
N LYS A 128 -4.27 8.48 10.18
CA LYS A 128 -3.71 9.56 10.99
C LYS A 128 -2.22 9.63 10.70
N TYR A 129 -1.80 10.78 10.16
CA TYR A 129 -0.45 10.95 9.61
C TYR A 129 0.11 12.31 10.00
N ILE A 130 1.40 12.33 10.31
CA ILE A 130 2.24 13.53 10.32
C ILE A 130 3.42 13.24 9.40
N PHE A 131 3.59 14.07 8.37
CA PHE A 131 4.66 13.94 7.38
C PHE A 131 5.79 14.91 7.72
N GLU A 132 6.99 14.38 7.94
CA GLU A 132 8.18 15.15 8.26
C GLU A 132 9.29 14.85 7.25
N PHE A 133 9.81 15.88 6.58
CA PHE A 133 10.91 15.73 5.64
C PHE A 133 12.23 16.02 6.33
N SER A 134 13.27 15.24 6.01
CA SER A 134 14.62 15.51 6.54
C SER A 134 15.18 16.85 6.04
N GLN A 135 14.72 17.32 4.89
CA GLN A 135 15.06 18.59 4.26
C GLN A 135 13.83 19.09 3.48
N GLU A 136 13.64 20.40 3.41
CA GLU A 136 12.51 21.00 2.68
C GLU A 136 12.66 20.90 1.16
N ASN A 137 13.88 20.68 0.67
CA ASN A 137 14.18 20.64 -0.75
C ASN A 137 15.22 19.56 -1.11
N LEU A 138 15.10 19.07 -2.35
CA LEU A 138 16.05 18.21 -3.03
C LEU A 138 16.57 18.94 -4.26
N THR A 139 17.88 19.00 -4.44
CA THR A 139 18.50 19.69 -5.59
C THR A 139 19.30 18.71 -6.44
N LEU A 140 19.05 18.71 -7.74
CA LEU A 140 19.79 17.94 -8.74
C LEU A 140 20.50 18.92 -9.67
N THR A 141 21.83 18.82 -9.78
CA THR A 141 22.61 19.77 -10.57
C THR A 141 23.66 19.06 -11.41
N THR A 142 23.80 19.49 -12.67
CA THR A 142 24.94 19.19 -13.54
C THR A 142 25.65 20.50 -13.92
N GLN A 143 26.59 20.44 -14.86
CA GLN A 143 27.20 21.66 -15.40
C GLN A 143 26.22 22.53 -16.21
N GLU A 144 25.16 21.95 -16.76
CA GLU A 144 24.26 22.62 -17.70
C GLU A 144 22.78 22.49 -17.36
N ASP A 145 22.45 21.68 -16.35
CA ASP A 145 21.08 21.40 -15.92
C ASP A 145 20.92 21.63 -14.42
N TYR A 146 19.74 22.09 -14.03
CA TYR A 146 19.36 22.31 -12.65
C TYR A 146 17.90 21.88 -12.42
N ALA A 147 17.65 21.26 -11.28
CA ALA A 147 16.31 20.99 -10.79
C ALA A 147 16.25 21.16 -9.27
N GLN A 148 15.20 21.82 -8.79
CA GLN A 148 14.88 21.94 -7.38
C GLN A 148 13.48 21.38 -7.14
N ILE A 149 13.36 20.50 -6.16
CA ILE A 149 12.10 19.94 -5.72
C ILE A 149 11.87 20.39 -4.28
N THR A 150 10.81 21.14 -4.03
CA THR A 150 10.42 21.58 -2.69
C THR A 150 9.24 20.75 -2.21
N PHE A 151 9.31 20.21 -1.00
CA PHE A 151 8.28 19.33 -0.44
C PHE A 151 7.44 20.03 0.62
N PHE A 152 6.17 19.66 0.69
CA PHE A 152 5.26 20.14 1.74
C PHE A 152 4.26 19.07 2.18
N PRO A 153 3.91 19.02 3.47
CA PRO A 153 2.92 18.08 3.98
C PRO A 153 1.51 18.46 3.52
N LEU A 154 0.66 17.45 3.34
CA LEU A 154 -0.79 17.55 3.14
C LEU A 154 -1.50 16.78 4.26
N GLU A 155 -2.81 16.96 4.41
CA GLU A 155 -3.59 16.31 5.50
C GLU A 155 -3.44 14.77 5.52
N TYR A 156 -3.48 14.14 4.34
CA TYR A 156 -3.35 12.68 4.19
C TYR A 156 -2.25 12.31 3.20
N GLY A 157 -1.21 13.13 3.09
CA GLY A 157 -0.17 12.90 2.10
C GLY A 157 0.88 13.98 2.08
N PHE A 158 1.50 14.13 0.92
CA PHE A 158 2.45 15.19 0.68
C PHE A 158 2.39 15.66 -0.76
N GLY A 159 2.90 16.86 -1.01
CA GLY A 159 3.09 17.38 -2.34
C GLY A 159 4.49 17.93 -2.52
N GLY A 160 4.74 18.38 -3.73
CA GLY A 160 5.94 19.15 -4.02
C GLY A 160 5.80 20.00 -5.27
N GLU A 161 6.64 21.03 -5.32
CA GLU A 161 6.83 21.91 -6.47
C GLU A 161 8.20 21.60 -7.08
N VAL A 162 8.24 21.50 -8.40
CA VAL A 162 9.42 21.17 -9.19
C VAL A 162 9.75 22.36 -10.08
N SER A 163 10.93 22.95 -9.88
CA SER A 163 11.49 24.02 -10.71
C SER A 163 12.68 23.50 -11.49
N LEU A 164 12.67 23.69 -12.81
CA LEU A 164 13.57 23.07 -13.76
C LEU A 164 14.25 24.13 -14.64
N SER A 165 15.54 23.91 -14.89
CA SER A 165 16.30 24.61 -15.93
C SER A 165 17.15 23.55 -16.64
N LEU A 166 16.56 22.88 -17.63
CA LEU A 166 17.17 21.77 -18.36
C LEU A 166 17.64 22.20 -19.74
N ASN A 167 18.86 21.78 -20.11
CA ASN A 167 19.48 22.04 -21.40
C ASN A 167 19.93 20.73 -22.09
N LYS A 168 20.49 19.79 -21.33
CA LYS A 168 20.90 18.45 -21.79
C LYS A 168 20.10 17.32 -21.18
N ALA A 169 19.57 17.51 -19.99
CA ALA A 169 18.67 16.55 -19.37
C ALA A 169 17.38 16.44 -20.19
N LYS A 170 16.89 15.20 -20.32
CA LYS A 170 15.65 14.92 -21.03
C LYS A 170 14.43 15.22 -20.16
N GLU A 171 14.56 14.94 -18.87
CA GLU A 171 13.46 14.96 -17.92
C GLU A 171 14.00 14.82 -16.49
N VAL A 172 13.16 15.22 -15.54
CA VAL A 172 13.28 14.95 -14.12
C VAL A 172 12.13 14.06 -13.67
N ARG A 173 12.44 13.11 -12.80
CA ARG A 173 11.48 12.18 -12.20
C ARG A 173 11.54 12.32 -10.69
N VAL A 174 10.39 12.27 -10.04
CA VAL A 174 10.27 12.20 -8.58
C VAL A 174 9.48 10.95 -8.25
N LEU A 175 10.02 10.10 -7.37
CA LEU A 175 9.41 8.83 -6.99
C LEU A 175 9.56 8.56 -5.50
N PRO A 176 8.50 8.10 -4.79
CA PRO A 176 8.68 7.49 -3.49
C PRO A 176 9.16 6.05 -3.69
N ARG A 177 10.13 5.64 -2.88
CA ARG A 177 10.65 4.28 -2.87
C ARG A 177 10.30 3.63 -1.54
N GLY A 178 9.49 2.58 -1.61
CA GLY A 178 9.35 1.62 -0.54
C GLY A 178 10.33 0.44 -0.71
N ASN A 179 10.23 -0.56 0.16
CA ASN A 179 11.11 -1.74 0.09
C ASN A 179 10.84 -2.68 -1.10
N LYS A 180 9.69 -2.57 -1.74
CA LYS A 180 9.12 -3.49 -2.74
C LYS A 180 8.35 -2.79 -3.85
N ALA A 181 8.06 -1.49 -3.73
CA ALA A 181 7.33 -0.71 -4.72
C ALA A 181 7.98 0.66 -4.95
N GLU A 182 7.79 1.16 -6.17
CA GLU A 182 8.14 2.52 -6.58
C GLU A 182 6.96 3.08 -7.35
N GLU A 183 6.68 4.38 -7.19
CA GLU A 183 5.64 5.09 -7.96
C GLU A 183 6.19 6.39 -8.53
N PHE A 184 5.71 6.83 -9.70
CA PHE A 184 6.10 8.14 -10.23
C PHE A 184 5.13 9.21 -9.71
N LEU A 185 5.65 10.21 -9.00
CA LEU A 185 4.89 11.40 -8.58
C LEU A 185 4.91 12.48 -9.65
N PHE A 186 6.08 12.66 -10.25
CA PHE A 186 6.36 13.66 -11.26
C PHE A 186 7.29 13.05 -12.30
N TRP A 187 7.03 13.34 -13.57
CA TRP A 187 7.87 12.92 -14.68
C TRP A 187 7.67 13.93 -15.81
N ASP A 188 8.54 14.93 -15.88
CA ASP A 188 8.46 15.96 -16.91
C ASP A 188 9.81 16.64 -17.18
N HIS A 189 9.82 17.52 -18.17
CA HIS A 189 10.92 18.36 -18.61
C HIS A 189 10.66 19.86 -18.42
N GLU A 190 9.48 20.21 -17.90
CA GLU A 190 9.04 21.56 -17.56
C GLU A 190 8.70 21.66 -16.06
N ASP A 191 8.59 22.87 -15.52
CA ASP A 191 8.15 23.11 -14.14
C ASP A 191 6.78 22.49 -13.87
N GLY A 192 6.54 22.10 -12.63
CA GLY A 192 5.21 21.60 -12.25
C GLY A 192 5.09 21.28 -10.77
N SER A 193 4.02 20.58 -10.43
CA SER A 193 3.76 20.14 -9.07
C SER A 193 3.17 18.74 -9.05
N PHE A 194 3.27 18.09 -7.89
CA PHE A 194 2.68 16.78 -7.65
C PHE A 194 2.02 16.73 -6.27
N ALA A 195 1.09 15.80 -6.12
CA ALA A 195 0.48 15.45 -4.85
C ALA A 195 0.36 13.93 -4.77
N TYR A 196 0.70 13.37 -3.60
CA TYR A 196 0.59 11.97 -3.31
C TYR A 196 -0.21 11.75 -2.04
N ILE A 197 -1.40 11.17 -2.20
CA ILE A 197 -2.35 10.95 -1.12
C ILE A 197 -2.30 9.48 -0.69
N PHE A 198 -2.01 9.28 0.60
CA PHE A 198 -2.09 7.99 1.29
C PHE A 198 -3.56 7.53 1.35
N ILE A 199 -3.84 6.47 2.10
CA ILE A 199 -5.22 6.07 2.39
C ILE A 199 -5.83 7.17 3.26
N ASP A 200 -6.82 7.89 2.76
CA ASP A 200 -7.40 9.10 3.37
C ASP A 200 -8.74 8.84 4.07
N GLU A 201 -9.33 7.66 3.87
CA GLU A 201 -10.57 7.24 4.51
C GLU A 201 -10.36 6.08 5.51
N PRO A 202 -11.06 6.07 6.66
CA PRO A 202 -11.10 4.92 7.55
C PRO A 202 -11.62 3.67 6.82
N LEU A 203 -10.87 2.56 6.91
CA LEU A 203 -11.19 1.30 6.25
C LEU A 203 -11.37 0.16 7.26
N VAL A 204 -12.37 -0.67 7.02
CA VAL A 204 -12.50 -2.02 7.58
C VAL A 204 -12.43 -3.01 6.44
N ILE A 205 -11.50 -3.95 6.52
CA ILE A 205 -11.25 -4.97 5.52
C ILE A 205 -11.64 -6.33 6.07
N ILE A 206 -12.68 -6.92 5.48
CA ILE A 206 -13.18 -8.25 5.81
C ILE A 206 -12.67 -9.24 4.77
N SER A 207 -11.93 -10.25 5.21
CA SER A 207 -11.45 -11.31 4.33
C SER A 207 -11.31 -12.63 5.08
N HIS A 208 -10.75 -13.63 4.42
CA HIS A 208 -10.25 -14.83 5.06
C HIS A 208 -8.72 -14.83 4.98
N GLU A 209 -8.04 -15.37 5.99
CA GLU A 209 -6.57 -15.51 6.03
C GLU A 209 -5.95 -16.28 4.84
N LYS A 210 -6.76 -16.89 3.97
CA LYS A 210 -6.32 -17.64 2.79
C LYS A 210 -6.43 -16.83 1.49
N PHE A 211 -7.14 -15.70 1.53
CA PHE A 211 -7.52 -14.95 0.33
C PHE A 211 -6.66 -13.73 0.16
N ILE A 212 -6.74 -12.78 1.10
CA ILE A 212 -6.07 -11.48 1.01
C ILE A 212 -4.63 -11.56 0.46
N THR A 213 -4.37 -10.78 -0.59
CA THR A 213 -3.05 -10.56 -1.19
C THR A 213 -2.80 -9.06 -1.30
N PRO A 214 -1.53 -8.60 -1.39
CA PRO A 214 -1.23 -7.19 -1.64
C PRO A 214 -1.94 -6.67 -2.90
N LYS A 215 -1.89 -7.45 -3.99
CA LYS A 215 -2.56 -7.12 -5.26
C LYS A 215 -4.08 -6.98 -5.13
N GLU A 216 -4.75 -7.91 -4.46
CA GLU A 216 -6.22 -7.83 -4.28
C GLU A 216 -6.60 -6.65 -3.38
N PHE A 217 -5.77 -6.36 -2.36
CA PHE A 217 -5.95 -5.18 -1.51
C PHE A 217 -5.86 -3.88 -2.32
N ALA A 218 -4.78 -3.66 -3.07
CA ALA A 218 -4.63 -2.46 -3.91
C ALA A 218 -5.78 -2.30 -4.91
N ARG A 219 -6.18 -3.39 -5.58
CA ARG A 219 -7.31 -3.38 -6.51
C ARG A 219 -8.63 -3.00 -5.85
N SER A 220 -8.85 -3.37 -4.59
CA SER A 220 -10.07 -2.98 -3.85
C SER A 220 -10.15 -1.48 -3.55
N LEU A 221 -9.00 -0.80 -3.56
CA LEU A 221 -8.88 0.65 -3.48
C LEU A 221 -8.90 1.32 -4.86
N GLY A 222 -9.10 0.56 -5.95
CA GLY A 222 -9.02 1.07 -7.31
C GLY A 222 -7.60 1.41 -7.77
N ARG A 223 -6.57 0.97 -7.03
CA ARG A 223 -5.17 1.26 -7.35
C ARG A 223 -4.44 0.02 -7.91
N ILE A 224 -3.48 0.25 -8.80
CA ILE A 224 -2.59 -0.81 -9.33
C ILE A 224 -1.27 -0.88 -8.56
N SER A 225 -0.85 0.24 -8.00
CA SER A 225 0.30 0.44 -7.11
C SER A 225 -0.15 1.30 -5.92
N ILE A 226 0.49 1.11 -4.78
CA ILE A 226 0.28 1.96 -3.60
C ILE A 226 1.48 1.85 -2.67
N ILE A 227 1.93 2.97 -2.13
CA ILE A 227 2.86 3.07 -1.01
C ILE A 227 2.17 3.92 0.05
N SER A 228 1.78 3.29 1.16
CA SER A 228 1.12 3.97 2.26
C SER A 228 1.49 3.26 3.54
N GLU A 229 2.43 3.84 4.30
CA GLU A 229 2.95 3.25 5.52
C GLU A 229 3.35 4.31 6.55
N HIS A 230 3.34 3.92 7.83
CA HIS A 230 4.08 4.62 8.88
C HIS A 230 5.55 4.19 8.87
N GLY A 231 6.45 5.10 9.27
CA GLY A 231 7.90 4.86 9.31
C GLY A 231 8.71 5.80 8.40
N GLU A 232 9.93 5.40 8.04
CA GLU A 232 10.82 6.17 7.17
C GLU A 232 10.72 5.70 5.71
N PHE A 233 10.67 6.66 4.78
CA PHE A 233 10.63 6.47 3.33
C PHE A 233 11.70 7.28 2.65
N GLU A 234 12.14 6.80 1.49
CA GLU A 234 13.01 7.56 0.60
C GLU A 234 12.15 8.20 -0.50
N ILE A 235 12.34 9.49 -0.74
CA ILE A 235 11.86 10.15 -1.95
C ILE A 235 13.09 10.46 -2.79
N VAL A 236 13.08 9.96 -4.03
CA VAL A 236 14.20 10.05 -4.95
C VAL A 236 13.85 11.03 -6.06
N GLY A 237 14.76 11.97 -6.32
CA GLY A 237 14.78 12.76 -7.54
C GLY A 237 15.80 12.19 -8.50
N GLU A 238 15.40 11.99 -9.75
CA GLU A 238 16.29 11.52 -10.82
C GLU A 238 16.27 12.51 -11.98
N MET A 239 17.45 12.98 -12.40
CA MET A 239 17.62 13.76 -13.63
C MET A 239 18.21 12.86 -14.71
N VAL A 240 17.44 12.63 -15.78
CA VAL A 240 17.79 11.68 -16.85
C VAL A 240 18.54 12.41 -17.95
N LEU A 241 19.82 12.11 -18.13
CA LEU A 241 20.66 12.66 -19.18
C LEU A 241 20.63 11.80 -20.44
N SER A 242 21.11 12.36 -21.55
CA SER A 242 21.40 11.58 -22.76
C SER A 242 22.36 10.41 -22.47
N LEU A 243 22.22 9.31 -23.23
CA LEU A 243 23.03 8.08 -23.10
C LEU A 243 22.85 7.30 -21.77
N LYS A 244 21.67 7.40 -21.12
CA LYS A 244 21.31 6.68 -19.89
C LYS A 244 22.21 6.99 -18.68
N LYS A 245 22.80 8.18 -18.65
CA LYS A 245 23.41 8.70 -17.41
C LYS A 245 22.30 9.34 -16.58
N GLU A 246 22.37 9.19 -15.27
CA GLU A 246 21.37 9.75 -14.37
C GLU A 246 22.10 10.38 -13.17
N VAL A 247 21.63 11.56 -12.77
CA VAL A 247 21.98 12.14 -11.48
C VAL A 247 20.82 11.83 -10.54
N ARG A 248 21.15 11.30 -9.37
CA ARG A 248 20.17 10.85 -8.39
C ARG A 248 20.54 11.41 -7.03
N GLU A 249 19.56 12.00 -6.37
CA GLU A 249 19.64 12.43 -5.00
C GLU A 249 18.37 11.96 -4.28
N SER A 250 18.43 11.81 -2.96
CA SER A 250 17.27 11.40 -2.18
C SER A 250 17.16 12.15 -0.86
N ILE A 251 15.92 12.29 -0.40
CA ILE A 251 15.62 12.73 0.96
C ILE A 251 14.86 11.64 1.71
N LYS A 252 14.89 11.73 3.03
CA LYS A 252 14.04 10.92 3.89
C LYS A 252 12.76 11.67 4.23
N MET A 253 11.67 10.92 4.28
CA MET A 253 10.38 11.36 4.82
C MET A 253 9.98 10.40 5.93
N ALA A 254 9.67 10.91 7.12
CA ALA A 254 9.08 10.15 8.21
C ALA A 254 7.56 10.36 8.24
N VAL A 255 6.81 9.28 8.47
CA VAL A 255 5.36 9.32 8.64
C VAL A 255 5.00 8.74 10.00
N THR A 256 4.45 9.59 10.87
CA THR A 256 4.08 9.26 12.26
C THR A 256 2.59 9.57 12.52
N PHE A 257 2.12 9.54 13.77
CA PHE A 257 0.71 9.78 14.15
C PHE A 257 0.44 11.18 14.65
#